data_AF-A0A5S6QJ69-F1
#
_entry.id   AF-A0A5S6QJ69-F1
#
_cell.length_a   1.000
_cell.length_b   1.000
_cell.length_c   1.000
_cell.angle_alpha   90.00
_cell.angle_beta   90.00
_cell.angle_gamma   90.00
#
_symmetry.space_group_name_H-M   'P 1'
#
loop_
_entity.id
_entity.type
_entity.pdbx_description
1 polymer ?
#
loop_
_entity_poly.entity_id
_entity_poly.type
_entity_poly.pdbx_seq_one_letter_code
_entity_poly.pdbx_strand_id
1 'polypeptide(L)'
;MEKKNNAYDIIKFFEPLCMSYILEKTDRCGLSEPFVSGNKKSCTDAGGSSASLNRLLTVLGKFDPPMLSEIFGLYRMWGHPIVDEIAGCKKVQEVGKRQIDMDHNVLRLIYACLVREFCINYIRLEGRWPLLTFTNPDSNRIAQLYVRRQLNWIERDGKTGLDDWAQVFVLKNFDFDYCLDYTQILDDKAISTYKSHWDQVYDPTLLGYHPEQGTESRPVML
;
A
#
# COMPACT_ATOMS: atom_id res chain seq x y z
N MET A 1 -26.50 6.46 24.81
CA MET A 1 -26.86 5.57 23.69
C MET A 1 -25.64 4.72 23.40
N GLU A 2 -25.75 3.41 23.57
CA GLU A 2 -24.62 2.49 23.41
C GLU A 2 -24.31 2.31 21.92
N LYS A 3 -23.14 2.79 21.48
CA LYS A 3 -22.68 2.61 20.10
C LYS A 3 -22.15 1.19 20.02
N LYS A 4 -22.89 0.29 19.34
CA LYS A 4 -22.52 -1.13 19.15
C LYS A 4 -21.27 -1.24 18.25
N ASN A 5 -21.36 -1.90 17.09
CA ASN A 5 -20.23 -2.02 16.15
C ASN A 5 -19.65 -0.66 15.71
N ASN A 6 -20.50 0.39 15.66
CA ASN A 6 -20.09 1.74 15.28
C ASN A 6 -19.15 2.42 16.30
N ALA A 7 -18.94 1.85 17.49
CA ALA A 7 -17.91 2.35 18.40
C ALA A 7 -16.50 2.18 17.83
N TYR A 8 -16.26 1.15 17.00
CA TYR A 8 -14.95 0.92 16.39
C TYR A 8 -14.54 2.02 15.41
N ASP A 9 -15.50 2.78 14.87
CA ASP A 9 -15.20 3.99 14.09
C ASP A 9 -14.54 5.10 14.90
N ILE A 10 -14.73 5.11 16.21
CA ILE A 10 -14.08 6.04 17.14
C ILE A 10 -12.82 5.39 17.72
N ILE A 11 -12.90 4.11 18.14
CA ILE A 11 -11.79 3.40 18.80
C ILE A 11 -10.55 3.30 17.88
N LYS A 12 -10.73 3.20 16.56
CA LYS A 12 -9.61 3.22 15.59
C LYS A 12 -8.73 4.47 15.67
N PHE A 13 -9.22 5.56 16.28
CA PHE A 13 -8.42 6.78 16.50
C PHE A 13 -7.55 6.73 17.76
N PHE A 14 -7.69 5.72 18.63
CA PHE A 14 -6.88 5.63 19.84
C PHE A 14 -5.37 5.61 19.54
N GLU A 15 -4.95 4.78 18.58
CA GLU A 15 -3.57 4.68 18.12
C GLU A 15 -3.06 6.03 17.54
N PRO A 16 -3.74 6.66 16.55
CA PRO A 16 -3.39 8.00 16.09
C PRO A 16 -3.30 9.07 17.18
N LEU A 17 -4.17 9.03 18.20
CA LEU A 17 -4.16 10.00 19.29
C LEU A 17 -2.96 9.79 20.23
N CYS A 18 -2.55 8.55 20.48
CA CYS A 18 -1.30 8.26 21.20
C CYS A 18 -0.09 8.79 20.43
N MET A 19 -0.05 8.54 19.11
CA MET A 19 1.00 9.06 18.22
C MET A 19 1.02 10.59 18.18
N SER A 20 -0.15 11.24 18.16
CA SER A 20 -0.25 12.70 18.25
C SER A 20 0.42 13.24 19.50
N TYR A 21 0.24 12.60 20.67
CA TYR A 21 0.89 13.02 21.91
C TYR A 21 2.40 12.75 21.93
N ILE A 22 2.85 11.64 21.36
CA ILE A 22 4.29 11.38 21.19
C ILE A 22 4.90 12.50 20.35
N LEU A 23 4.30 12.81 19.20
CA LEU A 23 4.78 13.87 18.32
C LEU A 23 4.75 15.26 18.99
N GLU A 24 3.67 15.64 19.68
CA GLU A 24 3.61 16.89 20.44
C GLU A 24 4.79 17.03 21.44
N LYS A 25 5.27 15.92 22.00
CA LYS A 25 6.38 15.90 22.98
C LYS A 25 7.77 15.79 22.35
N THR A 26 7.89 15.17 21.17
CA THR A 26 9.19 14.84 20.57
C THR A 26 9.54 15.61 19.32
N ASP A 27 8.55 16.23 18.67
CA ASP A 27 8.74 16.95 17.42
C ASP A 27 9.55 18.24 17.64
N ARG A 28 10.79 18.24 17.15
CA ARG A 28 11.70 19.38 17.21
C ARG A 28 11.49 20.37 16.08
N CYS A 29 10.81 19.96 15.01
CA CYS A 29 10.65 20.74 13.78
C CYS A 29 9.32 21.51 13.76
N GLY A 30 8.39 21.22 14.68
CA GLY A 30 7.10 21.90 14.77
C GLY A 30 6.18 21.60 13.59
N LEU A 31 6.32 20.44 12.96
CA LEU A 31 5.54 19.99 11.80
C LEU A 31 4.40 19.04 12.17
N SER A 32 4.25 18.72 13.46
CA SER A 32 3.26 17.77 13.98
C SER A 32 1.84 18.33 14.08
N GLU A 33 1.67 19.66 14.09
CA GLU A 33 0.36 20.31 14.32
C GLU A 33 -0.73 19.81 13.34
N PRO A 34 -0.50 19.72 12.01
CA PRO A 34 -1.55 19.27 11.09
C PRO A 34 -2.00 17.83 11.34
N PHE A 35 -1.07 16.97 11.74
CA PHE A 35 -1.38 15.57 12.08
C PHE A 35 -2.21 15.51 13.37
N VAL A 36 -1.80 16.26 14.39
CA VAL A 36 -2.45 16.32 15.70
C VAL A 36 -3.87 16.86 15.60
N SER A 37 -4.05 18.04 14.97
CA SER A 37 -5.35 18.68 14.83
C SER A 37 -6.27 17.88 13.90
N GLY A 38 -5.71 17.30 12.83
CA GLY A 38 -6.41 16.40 11.92
C GLY A 38 -6.98 15.16 12.60
N ASN A 39 -6.21 14.50 13.48
CA ASN A 39 -6.68 13.31 14.20
C ASN A 39 -7.76 13.63 15.24
N LYS A 40 -7.60 14.74 15.99
CA LYS A 40 -8.61 15.20 16.96
C LYS A 40 -9.94 15.47 16.25
N LYS A 41 -9.90 16.17 15.12
CA LYS A 41 -11.08 16.47 14.29
C LYS A 41 -11.70 15.20 13.69
N SER A 42 -10.90 14.31 13.13
CA SER A 42 -11.39 13.07 12.52
C SER A 42 -12.08 12.15 13.53
N CYS A 43 -11.58 12.11 14.78
CA CYS A 43 -12.22 11.39 15.87
C CYS A 43 -13.61 11.97 16.22
N THR A 44 -13.75 13.30 16.25
CA THR A 44 -15.06 13.93 16.48
C THR A 44 -16.01 13.73 15.30
N ASP A 45 -15.51 13.81 14.06
CA ASP A 45 -16.30 13.61 12.84
C ASP A 45 -16.82 12.17 12.72
N ALA A 46 -16.08 11.18 13.25
CA ALA A 46 -16.53 9.80 13.41
C ALA A 46 -17.58 9.62 14.52
N GLY A 47 -18.03 10.71 15.15
CA GLY A 47 -19.02 10.72 16.23
C GLY A 47 -18.42 10.60 17.63
N GLY A 48 -17.12 10.80 17.80
CA GLY A 48 -16.49 10.94 19.11
C GLY A 48 -17.06 12.13 19.89
N SER A 49 -17.36 11.94 21.17
CA SER A 49 -17.77 13.06 22.04
C SER A 49 -16.55 13.90 22.40
N SER A 50 -16.57 15.21 22.13
CA SER A 50 -15.49 16.13 22.49
C SER A 50 -15.15 16.08 23.98
N ALA A 51 -16.14 15.92 24.85
CA ALA A 51 -15.93 15.76 26.29
C ALA A 51 -15.16 14.47 26.62
N SER A 52 -15.51 13.34 25.98
CA SER A 52 -14.81 12.07 26.19
C SER A 52 -13.41 12.08 25.60
N LEU A 53 -13.25 12.69 24.42
CA LEU A 53 -11.96 12.91 23.79
C LEU A 53 -11.06 13.74 24.71
N ASN A 54 -11.52 14.90 25.19
CA ASN A 54 -10.73 15.73 26.09
C ASN A 54 -10.32 14.99 27.38
N ARG A 55 -11.19 14.14 27.94
CA ARG A 55 -10.83 13.29 29.08
C ARG A 55 -9.72 12.30 28.74
N LEU A 56 -9.84 11.62 27.60
CA LEU A 56 -8.82 10.69 27.12
C LEU A 56 -7.48 11.42 26.90
N LEU A 57 -7.50 12.54 26.18
CA LEU A 57 -6.32 13.35 25.91
C LEU A 57 -5.67 13.84 27.22
N THR A 58 -6.47 14.27 28.20
CA THR A 58 -5.98 14.64 29.54
C THR A 58 -5.26 13.48 30.24
N VAL A 59 -5.72 12.24 30.05
CA VAL A 59 -5.06 11.05 30.61
C VAL A 59 -3.75 10.77 29.86
N LEU A 60 -3.79 10.74 28.52
CA LEU A 60 -2.61 10.49 27.68
C LEU A 60 -1.50 11.51 27.93
N GLY A 61 -1.85 12.79 28.11
CA GLY A 61 -0.87 13.86 28.37
C GLY A 61 0.00 13.66 29.62
N LYS A 62 -0.44 12.83 30.58
CA LYS A 62 0.30 12.53 31.82
C LYS A 62 1.47 11.57 31.62
N PHE A 63 1.52 10.85 30.49
CA PHE A 63 2.51 9.81 30.24
C PHE A 63 3.65 10.32 29.36
N ASP A 64 4.86 9.85 29.62
CA ASP A 64 6.02 10.14 28.79
C ASP A 64 6.00 9.32 27.48
N PRO A 65 6.73 9.74 26.42
CA PRO A 65 6.68 9.07 25.12
C PRO A 65 6.91 7.55 25.15
N PRO A 66 7.84 6.98 25.95
CA PRO A 66 7.97 5.53 26.06
C PRO A 66 6.73 4.86 26.63
N MET A 67 6.10 5.45 27.66
CA MET A 67 4.88 4.93 28.25
C MET A 67 3.69 5.03 27.29
N LEU A 68 3.61 6.10 26.49
CA LEU A 68 2.61 6.25 25.43
C LEU A 68 2.76 5.18 24.35
N SER A 69 3.99 4.77 24.03
CA SER A 69 4.26 3.67 23.12
C SER A 69 3.76 2.32 23.67
N GLU A 70 3.83 2.10 24.99
CA GLU A 70 3.24 0.90 25.61
C GLU A 70 1.71 0.97 25.64
N ILE A 71 1.16 2.14 25.99
CA ILE A 71 -0.30 2.40 26.00
C ILE A 71 -0.92 2.18 24.62
N PHE A 72 -0.17 2.43 23.53
CA PHE A 72 -0.59 2.12 22.17
C PHE A 72 -1.12 0.68 22.02
N GLY A 73 -0.47 -0.29 22.66
CA GLY A 73 -0.85 -1.71 22.61
C GLY A 73 -2.23 -2.02 23.19
N LEU A 74 -2.79 -1.13 24.02
CA LEU A 74 -4.13 -1.27 24.60
C LEU A 74 -5.23 -1.30 23.55
N TYR A 75 -4.96 -0.83 22.32
CA TYR A 75 -5.88 -0.92 21.17
C TYR A 75 -6.51 -2.30 20.99
N ARG A 76 -5.73 -3.37 21.20
CA ARG A 76 -6.20 -4.74 21.00
C ARG A 76 -7.16 -5.23 22.08
N MET A 77 -7.20 -4.60 23.25
CA MET A 77 -8.08 -5.01 24.35
C MET A 77 -9.56 -4.77 24.05
N TRP A 78 -9.88 -3.88 23.10
CA TRP A 78 -11.26 -3.64 22.67
C TRP A 78 -11.82 -4.72 21.73
N GLY A 79 -11.03 -5.74 21.39
CA GLY A 79 -11.46 -6.82 20.49
C GLY A 79 -11.56 -6.34 19.03
N HIS A 80 -12.35 -7.07 18.23
CA HIS A 80 -12.50 -6.82 16.80
C HIS A 80 -13.95 -6.43 16.46
N PRO A 81 -14.15 -5.47 15.54
CA PRO A 81 -15.48 -5.20 15.01
C PRO A 81 -16.02 -6.43 14.28
N ILE A 82 -17.35 -6.55 14.28
CA ILE A 82 -18.04 -7.44 13.34
C ILE A 82 -17.89 -6.80 11.95
N VAL A 83 -17.34 -7.55 11.00
CA VAL A 83 -17.15 -7.07 9.63
C VAL A 83 -18.45 -7.27 8.87
N ASP A 84 -18.93 -6.21 8.20
CA ASP A 84 -20.01 -6.30 7.21
C ASP A 84 -19.37 -6.52 5.83
N GLU A 85 -19.46 -7.75 5.33
CA GLU A 85 -18.82 -8.17 4.09
C GLU A 85 -19.43 -7.45 2.88
N ILE A 86 -20.75 -7.22 2.89
CA ILE A 86 -21.46 -6.59 1.78
C ILE A 86 -21.09 -5.11 1.70
N ALA A 87 -21.12 -4.40 2.83
CA ALA A 87 -20.71 -3.00 2.89
C ALA A 87 -19.23 -2.84 2.51
N GLY A 88 -18.37 -3.77 2.96
CA GLY A 88 -16.96 -3.84 2.58
C GLY A 88 -16.78 -3.97 1.06
N CYS A 89 -17.44 -4.94 0.45
CA CYS A 89 -17.40 -5.15 -1.00
C CYS A 89 -17.90 -3.94 -1.79
N LYS A 90 -19.01 -3.30 -1.36
CA LYS A 90 -19.55 -2.11 -2.01
C LYS A 90 -18.55 -0.95 -1.97
N LYS A 91 -17.90 -0.71 -0.83
CA LYS A 91 -16.90 0.34 -0.68
C LYS A 91 -15.68 0.09 -1.58
N VAL A 92 -15.19 -1.15 -1.64
CA VAL A 92 -14.08 -1.51 -2.54
C VAL A 92 -14.50 -1.33 -4.01
N GLN A 93 -15.72 -1.71 -4.35
CA GLN A 93 -16.26 -1.53 -5.70
C GLN A 93 -16.37 -0.06 -6.10
N GLU A 94 -16.82 0.81 -5.20
CA GLU A 94 -16.90 2.25 -5.43
C GLU A 94 -15.52 2.85 -5.73
N VAL A 95 -14.52 2.52 -4.91
CA VAL A 95 -13.14 2.98 -5.10
C VAL A 95 -12.53 2.39 -6.38
N GLY A 96 -12.71 1.09 -6.62
CA GLY A 96 -12.11 0.38 -7.75
C GLY A 96 -12.73 0.70 -9.11
N LYS A 97 -13.98 1.17 -9.15
CA LYS A 97 -14.67 1.59 -10.38
C LYS A 97 -14.67 3.10 -10.60
N ARG A 98 -14.01 3.86 -9.74
CA ARG A 98 -13.89 5.31 -9.88
C ARG A 98 -13.19 5.64 -11.20
N GLN A 99 -13.77 6.54 -11.99
CA GLN A 99 -13.09 7.08 -13.16
C GLN A 99 -11.89 7.91 -12.73
N ILE A 100 -10.74 7.68 -13.35
CA ILE A 100 -9.48 8.37 -13.08
C ILE A 100 -9.13 9.17 -14.33
N ASP A 101 -9.15 10.49 -14.21
CA ASP A 101 -8.62 11.38 -15.24
C ASP A 101 -7.10 11.36 -15.16
N MET A 102 -6.47 10.90 -16.25
CA MET A 102 -5.03 10.74 -16.32
C MET A 102 -4.37 11.95 -16.97
N ASP A 103 -3.46 12.61 -16.25
CA ASP A 103 -2.57 13.61 -16.84
C ASP A 103 -1.40 12.91 -17.54
N HIS A 104 -1.34 13.02 -18.87
CA HIS A 104 -0.28 12.45 -19.68
C HIS A 104 1.12 12.93 -19.29
N ASN A 105 1.28 14.17 -18.82
CA ASN A 105 2.57 14.66 -18.36
C ASN A 105 3.01 13.96 -17.08
N VAL A 106 2.09 13.76 -16.15
CA VAL A 106 2.37 13.03 -14.90
C VAL A 106 2.71 11.58 -15.20
N LEU A 107 1.95 10.90 -16.07
CA LEU A 107 2.25 9.53 -16.48
C LEU A 107 3.63 9.39 -17.11
N ARG A 108 4.00 10.34 -17.98
CA ARG A 108 5.32 10.40 -18.60
C ARG A 108 6.44 10.53 -17.57
N LEU A 109 6.24 11.36 -16.54
CA LEU A 109 7.21 11.52 -15.45
C LEU A 109 7.29 10.28 -14.53
N ILE A 110 6.17 9.62 -14.25
CA ILE A 110 6.16 8.36 -13.50
C ILE A 110 6.96 7.29 -14.25
N TYR A 111 6.72 7.16 -15.55
CA TYR A 111 7.48 6.24 -16.41
C TYR A 111 8.99 6.57 -16.39
N ALA A 112 9.34 7.85 -16.56
CA ALA A 112 10.73 8.32 -16.50
C ALA A 112 11.41 7.95 -15.17
N CYS A 113 10.72 8.14 -14.04
CA CYS A 113 11.22 7.74 -12.73
C CYS A 113 11.44 6.22 -12.65
N LEU A 114 10.49 5.42 -13.13
CA LEU A 114 10.61 3.96 -13.14
C LEU A 114 11.83 3.50 -13.96
N VAL A 115 11.99 4.00 -15.19
CA VAL A 115 13.11 3.63 -16.06
C VAL A 115 14.45 4.08 -15.49
N ARG A 116 14.50 5.28 -14.88
CA ARG A 116 15.70 5.78 -14.21
C ARG A 116 16.11 4.86 -13.06
N GLU A 117 15.19 4.55 -12.16
CA GLU A 117 15.47 3.68 -11.00
C GLU A 117 15.84 2.26 -11.44
N PHE A 118 15.17 1.72 -12.47
CA PHE A 118 15.54 0.45 -13.06
C PHE A 118 16.98 0.46 -13.58
N CYS A 119 17.33 1.44 -14.43
CA CYS A 119 18.68 1.52 -15.01
C CYS A 119 19.77 1.70 -13.94
N ILE A 120 19.54 2.58 -12.96
CA ILE A 120 20.49 2.83 -11.88
C ILE A 120 20.75 1.57 -11.08
N ASN A 121 19.70 0.86 -10.67
CA ASN A 121 19.85 -0.36 -9.88
C ASN A 121 20.43 -1.52 -10.70
N TYR A 122 20.04 -1.65 -11.97
CA TYR A 122 20.62 -2.64 -12.89
C TYR A 122 22.13 -2.43 -13.04
N ILE A 123 22.58 -1.18 -13.23
CA ILE A 123 24.02 -0.87 -13.31
C ILE A 123 24.74 -1.18 -11.99
N ARG A 124 24.12 -0.89 -10.84
CA ARG A 124 24.70 -1.20 -9.52
C ARG A 124 24.86 -2.71 -9.29
N LEU A 125 23.92 -3.52 -9.74
CA LEU A 125 23.92 -4.98 -9.54
C LEU A 125 24.74 -5.72 -10.61
N GLU A 126 24.55 -5.37 -11.88
CA GLU A 126 25.13 -6.10 -13.03
C GLU A 126 26.42 -5.46 -13.57
N GLY A 127 26.79 -4.26 -13.09
CA GLY A 127 27.98 -3.54 -13.53
C GLY A 127 27.94 -3.07 -15.00
N ARG A 128 26.76 -3.05 -15.62
CA ARG A 128 26.57 -2.66 -17.03
C ARG A 128 25.21 -2.03 -17.26
N TRP A 129 25.06 -1.31 -18.37
CA TRP A 129 23.75 -0.83 -18.79
C TRP A 129 22.80 -2.00 -19.12
N PRO A 130 21.49 -1.87 -18.82
CA PRO A 130 20.49 -2.75 -19.40
C PRO A 130 20.41 -2.53 -20.92
N LEU A 131 19.80 -3.47 -21.64
CA LEU A 131 19.44 -3.31 -23.04
C LEU A 131 18.34 -2.26 -23.17
N LEU A 132 18.64 -1.18 -23.90
CA LEU A 132 17.78 0.00 -24.06
C LEU A 132 17.61 0.39 -25.54
N THR A 133 16.50 1.06 -25.84
CA THR A 133 16.29 1.83 -27.08
C THR A 133 15.76 3.23 -26.75
N PHE A 134 15.83 4.15 -27.72
CA PHE A 134 15.60 5.58 -27.51
C PHE A 134 14.79 6.17 -28.67
N THR A 135 13.88 7.12 -28.38
CA THR A 135 13.18 7.86 -29.45
C THR A 135 14.11 8.81 -30.20
N ASN A 136 14.96 9.56 -29.47
CA ASN A 136 15.84 10.59 -30.03
C ASN A 136 17.28 10.42 -29.53
N PRO A 137 18.03 9.43 -30.05
CA PRO A 137 19.35 9.10 -29.52
C PRO A 137 20.38 10.23 -29.64
N ASP A 138 20.26 11.10 -30.64
CA ASP A 138 21.26 12.14 -30.91
C ASP A 138 21.22 13.29 -29.89
N SER A 139 20.01 13.70 -29.47
CA SER A 139 19.81 14.82 -28.54
C SER A 139 19.71 14.39 -27.07
N ASN A 140 19.49 13.10 -26.80
CA ASN A 140 19.23 12.59 -25.45
C ASN A 140 20.52 12.31 -24.69
N ARG A 141 20.70 12.94 -23.53
CA ARG A 141 21.92 12.78 -22.71
C ARG A 141 22.10 11.33 -22.24
N ILE A 142 21.03 10.62 -21.91
CA ILE A 142 21.10 9.21 -21.48
C ILE A 142 21.53 8.30 -22.63
N ALA A 143 21.03 8.55 -23.84
CA ALA A 143 21.47 7.81 -25.02
C ALA A 143 22.98 7.98 -25.27
N GLN A 144 23.50 9.20 -25.13
CA GLN A 144 24.94 9.48 -25.26
C GLN A 144 25.77 8.76 -24.18
N LEU A 145 25.30 8.74 -22.94
CA LEU A 145 25.95 8.01 -21.84
C LEU A 145 25.93 6.49 -22.06
N TYR A 146 24.82 5.97 -22.57
CA TYR A 146 24.63 4.56 -22.90
C TYR A 146 25.61 4.12 -24.00
N VAL A 147 25.71 4.87 -25.11
CA VAL A 147 26.63 4.57 -26.22
C VAL A 147 28.09 4.58 -25.76
N ARG A 148 28.46 5.52 -24.86
CA ARG A 148 29.80 5.61 -24.27
C ARG A 148 30.07 4.56 -23.19
N ARG A 149 29.08 3.74 -22.81
CA ARG A 149 29.12 2.80 -21.69
C ARG A 149 29.58 3.45 -20.37
N GLN A 150 29.21 4.71 -20.17
CA GLN A 150 29.65 5.46 -19.00
C GLN A 150 28.78 5.08 -17.79
N LEU A 151 29.39 4.63 -16.70
CA LEU A 151 28.68 4.20 -15.48
C LEU A 151 28.83 5.20 -14.32
N ASN A 152 29.95 5.94 -14.29
CA ASN A 152 30.35 6.81 -13.17
C ASN A 152 29.46 8.06 -12.97
N TRP A 153 28.50 8.32 -13.86
CA TRP A 153 27.63 9.51 -13.80
C TRP A 153 26.53 9.38 -12.73
N ILE A 154 26.19 8.15 -12.34
CA ILE A 154 25.13 7.82 -11.38
C ILE A 154 25.40 8.44 -10.00
N GLU A 155 26.68 8.57 -9.62
CA GLU A 155 27.08 8.98 -8.27
C GLU A 155 27.25 10.49 -8.10
N ARG A 156 27.50 11.22 -9.19
CA ARG A 156 27.99 12.62 -9.09
C ARG A 156 26.97 13.68 -9.46
N ASP A 157 26.02 13.37 -10.34
CA ASP A 157 25.32 14.42 -11.09
C ASP A 157 23.88 14.04 -11.40
N GLY A 158 23.17 13.41 -10.44
CA GLY A 158 21.80 12.86 -10.55
C GLY A 158 20.67 13.82 -10.98
N LYS A 159 21.02 14.94 -11.60
CA LYS A 159 20.21 16.02 -12.16
C LYS A 159 19.96 15.89 -13.67
N THR A 160 20.13 14.71 -14.28
CA THR A 160 19.60 14.55 -15.64
C THR A 160 18.07 14.68 -15.56
N GLY A 161 17.50 15.55 -16.39
CA GLY A 161 16.06 15.82 -16.36
C GLY A 161 15.26 14.54 -16.60
N LEU A 162 14.10 14.43 -15.95
CA LEU A 162 13.18 13.31 -16.19
C LEU A 162 12.71 13.24 -17.65
N ASP A 163 12.81 14.35 -18.39
CA ASP A 163 12.49 14.40 -19.81
C ASP A 163 13.38 13.52 -20.69
N ASP A 164 14.66 13.39 -20.37
CA ASP A 164 15.57 12.49 -21.09
C ASP A 164 15.19 11.03 -20.81
N TRP A 165 14.87 10.71 -19.55
CA TRP A 165 14.44 9.38 -19.13
C TRP A 165 13.10 8.95 -19.74
N ALA A 166 12.19 9.90 -19.95
CA ALA A 166 10.91 9.65 -20.58
C ALA A 166 11.01 9.12 -22.02
N GLN A 167 12.16 9.28 -22.67
CA GLN A 167 12.41 8.86 -24.05
C GLN A 167 13.23 7.57 -24.14
N VAL A 168 13.48 6.91 -23.00
CA VAL A 168 14.22 5.66 -22.90
C VAL A 168 13.23 4.50 -22.79
N PHE A 169 13.45 3.43 -23.54
CA PHE A 169 12.64 2.21 -23.49
C PHE A 169 13.51 1.01 -23.14
N VAL A 170 13.08 0.29 -22.11
CA VAL A 170 13.75 -0.92 -21.64
C VAL A 170 13.38 -2.09 -22.54
N LEU A 171 14.39 -2.77 -23.08
CA LEU A 171 14.20 -4.00 -23.87
C LEU A 171 14.24 -5.23 -22.96
N LYS A 172 14.16 -6.43 -23.53
CA LYS A 172 14.25 -7.68 -22.78
C LYS A 172 15.61 -7.79 -22.08
N ASN A 173 15.61 -7.66 -20.76
CA ASN A 173 16.81 -7.75 -19.91
C ASN A 173 16.84 -9.02 -19.04
N PHE A 174 15.73 -9.75 -18.97
CA PHE A 174 15.57 -10.96 -18.18
C PHE A 174 14.89 -12.03 -19.02
N ASP A 175 15.21 -13.27 -18.70
CA ASP A 175 14.49 -14.45 -19.15
C ASP A 175 13.59 -14.95 -18.03
N PHE A 176 12.45 -15.52 -18.41
CA PHE A 176 11.59 -16.19 -17.45
C PHE A 176 12.27 -17.49 -17.02
N ASP A 177 12.37 -17.70 -15.71
CA ASP A 177 12.84 -18.98 -15.19
C ASP A 177 11.69 -19.99 -15.23
N TYR A 178 11.86 -21.02 -16.06
CA TYR A 178 10.88 -22.11 -16.18
C TYR A 178 11.03 -23.18 -15.09
N CYS A 179 12.10 -23.11 -14.27
CA CYS A 179 12.29 -23.99 -13.14
C CYS A 179 11.50 -23.45 -11.94
N LEU A 180 10.24 -23.87 -11.82
CA LEU A 180 9.37 -23.46 -10.72
C LEU A 180 9.91 -23.97 -9.37
N ASP A 181 10.33 -23.05 -8.53
CA ASP A 181 10.52 -23.30 -7.10
C ASP A 181 9.14 -23.40 -6.43
N TYR A 182 8.64 -24.63 -6.30
CA TYR A 182 7.33 -24.91 -5.71
C TYR A 182 7.21 -24.42 -4.25
N THR A 183 8.31 -24.18 -3.54
CA THR A 183 8.24 -23.64 -2.17
C THR A 183 7.66 -22.23 -2.13
N GLN A 184 7.71 -21.49 -3.24
CA GLN A 184 7.12 -20.16 -3.35
C GLN A 184 5.61 -20.19 -3.61
N ILE A 185 5.10 -21.34 -4.08
CA ILE A 185 3.70 -21.51 -4.51
C ILE A 185 2.91 -22.33 -3.49
N LEU A 186 3.56 -23.28 -2.83
CA LEU A 186 2.96 -24.13 -1.80
C LEU A 186 2.82 -23.35 -0.49
N ASP A 187 1.59 -23.00 -0.14
CA ASP A 187 1.23 -22.34 1.11
C ASP A 187 -0.07 -22.94 1.64
N ASP A 188 -0.24 -23.05 2.95
CA ASP A 188 -1.46 -23.58 3.55
C ASP A 188 -2.55 -22.49 3.62
N LYS A 189 -3.03 -22.11 2.43
CA LYS A 189 -4.08 -21.10 2.24
C LYS A 189 -5.20 -21.63 1.36
N ALA A 190 -6.39 -21.08 1.59
CA ALA A 190 -7.54 -21.35 0.75
C ALA A 190 -7.43 -20.64 -0.61
N ILE A 191 -7.90 -21.31 -1.66
CA ILE A 191 -8.12 -20.78 -3.00
C ILE A 191 -9.60 -20.81 -3.34
N SER A 192 -10.01 -19.90 -4.23
CA SER A 192 -11.36 -19.91 -4.78
C SER A 192 -11.55 -21.14 -5.66
N THR A 193 -12.76 -21.69 -5.65
CA THR A 193 -13.17 -22.64 -6.68
C THR A 193 -13.21 -21.93 -8.04
N TYR A 194 -13.18 -22.73 -9.11
CA TYR A 194 -13.43 -22.22 -10.45
C TYR A 194 -14.81 -21.56 -10.54
N LYS A 195 -14.94 -20.61 -11.47
CA LYS A 195 -16.17 -19.86 -11.68
C LYS A 195 -17.39 -20.75 -11.96
N SER A 196 -17.22 -21.91 -12.60
CA SER A 196 -18.32 -22.86 -12.86
C SER A 196 -18.87 -23.51 -11.58
N HIS A 197 -18.11 -23.46 -10.48
CA HIS A 197 -18.33 -24.17 -9.23
C HIS A 197 -18.32 -23.20 -8.02
N TRP A 198 -18.65 -21.93 -8.26
CA TRP A 198 -18.58 -20.86 -7.26
C TRP A 198 -19.57 -21.06 -6.11
N ASP A 199 -20.67 -21.74 -6.38
CA ASP A 199 -21.79 -22.03 -5.48
C ASP A 199 -21.45 -23.09 -4.43
N GLN A 200 -20.43 -23.93 -4.67
CA GLN A 200 -19.96 -24.97 -3.73
C GLN A 200 -19.48 -24.43 -2.37
N VAL A 201 -19.16 -23.13 -2.28
CA VAL A 201 -18.71 -22.52 -1.02
C VAL A 201 -19.85 -22.18 -0.06
N TYR A 202 -21.10 -22.22 -0.55
CA TYR A 202 -22.29 -21.88 0.24
C TYR A 202 -23.00 -23.12 0.75
N ASP A 203 -23.77 -22.94 1.82
CA ASP A 203 -24.61 -23.99 2.37
C ASP A 203 -25.72 -24.37 1.36
N PRO A 204 -25.86 -25.65 0.96
CA PRO A 204 -26.91 -26.09 0.05
C PRO A 204 -28.33 -25.78 0.53
N THR A 205 -28.55 -25.73 1.85
CA THR A 205 -29.86 -25.37 2.43
C THR A 205 -30.21 -23.91 2.17
N LEU A 206 -29.21 -23.02 2.18
CA LEU A 206 -29.39 -21.61 1.84
C LEU A 206 -29.56 -21.41 0.33
N LEU A 207 -28.92 -22.24 -0.48
CA LEU A 207 -29.04 -22.20 -1.93
C LEU A 207 -30.36 -22.79 -2.45
N GLY A 208 -30.95 -23.75 -1.75
CA GLY A 208 -32.15 -24.47 -2.17
C GLY A 208 -31.87 -25.58 -3.21
N TYR A 209 -30.61 -25.89 -3.46
CA TYR A 209 -30.16 -26.99 -4.31
C TYR A 209 -28.79 -27.49 -3.83
N HIS A 210 -28.39 -28.67 -4.28
CA HIS A 210 -27.04 -29.19 -4.06
C HIS A 210 -26.16 -28.83 -5.26
N PRO A 211 -25.11 -28.00 -5.06
CA PRO A 211 -24.13 -27.74 -6.10
C PRO A 211 -23.50 -29.04 -6.60
N GLU A 212 -23.21 -29.11 -7.90
CA GLU A 212 -22.42 -30.22 -8.45
C GLU A 212 -21.05 -30.25 -7.76
N GLN A 213 -20.55 -31.44 -7.42
CA GLN A 213 -19.28 -31.57 -6.72
C GLN A 213 -18.10 -31.37 -7.69
N GLY A 214 -17.23 -30.42 -7.36
CA GLY A 214 -16.02 -30.15 -8.11
C GLY A 214 -14.97 -31.21 -7.81
N THR A 215 -14.07 -31.45 -8.77
CA THR A 215 -12.90 -32.33 -8.59
C THR A 215 -11.75 -31.65 -7.83
N GLU A 216 -11.89 -30.36 -7.52
CA GLU A 216 -10.83 -29.49 -7.02
C GLU A 216 -10.84 -29.42 -5.49
N SER A 217 -9.64 -29.30 -4.92
CA SER A 217 -9.46 -28.97 -3.51
C SER A 217 -9.64 -27.46 -3.28
N ARG A 218 -9.90 -27.07 -2.03
CA ARG A 218 -9.99 -25.67 -1.62
C ARG A 218 -8.70 -25.14 -0.99
N PRO A 219 -7.86 -25.95 -0.31
CA PRO A 219 -6.51 -25.55 0.08
C PRO A 219 -5.52 -25.79 -1.04
N VAL A 220 -4.50 -24.92 -1.18
CA VAL A 220 -3.42 -25.11 -2.17
C VAL A 220 -2.62 -26.42 -1.95
N MET A 221 -2.59 -26.91 -0.71
CA MET A 221 -1.80 -28.08 -0.30
C MET A 221 -2.47 -29.45 -0.56
N LEU A 222 -3.70 -29.48 -1.08
CA LEU A 222 -4.47 -30.70 -1.34
C LEU A 222 -4.75 -30.87 -2.84
#